data_AF-A0A6J7K5F0-F1
#
_entry.id   AF-A0A6J7K5F0-F1
#
_cell.length_a   1.000
_cell.length_b   1.000
_cell.length_c   1.000
_cell.angle_alpha   90.00
_cell.angle_beta   90.00
_cell.angle_gamma   90.00
#
_symmetry.space_group_name_H-M   'P 1'
#
loop_
_entity.id
_entity.type
_entity.pdbx_description
1 polymer ?
#
loop_
_entity_poly.entity_id
_entity_poly.type
_entity_poly.pdbx_seq_one_letter_code
_entity_poly.pdbx_strand_id
1 'polypeptide(L)'
;MFAPGLGVSVLCPGWVDTKIADSDRNWPTHLGEPQTPPEGGDDMREISRGLLTAGISPSVAADAVFAAVNEGRFWVFPDGMGPRLAHARIDEIDGGTLPVMTELFDDTDYGRTK
;
A
#
# COMPACT_ATOMS: atom_id res chain seq x y z
N MET A 1 -24.32 -0.97 12.51
CA MET A 1 -24.71 -1.78 11.33
C MET A 1 -24.96 -0.83 10.17
N PHE A 2 -24.55 -1.16 8.96
CA PHE A 2 -24.84 -0.34 7.78
C PHE A 2 -26.35 -0.32 7.50
N ALA A 3 -26.82 0.72 6.80
CA ALA A 3 -28.20 0.75 6.33
C ALA A 3 -28.49 -0.50 5.48
N PRO A 4 -29.70 -1.09 5.57
CA PRO A 4 -30.04 -2.26 4.76
C PRO A 4 -29.86 -1.95 3.27
N GLY A 5 -29.09 -2.80 2.57
CA GLY A 5 -28.74 -2.64 1.16
C GLY A 5 -27.48 -1.82 0.86
N LEU A 6 -26.76 -1.32 1.87
CA LEU A 6 -25.49 -0.63 1.68
C LEU A 6 -24.31 -1.51 2.13
N GLY A 7 -23.42 -1.84 1.19
CA GLY A 7 -22.13 -2.47 1.44
C GLY A 7 -20.98 -1.46 1.34
N VAL A 8 -19.87 -1.77 2.01
CA VAL A 8 -18.62 -1.00 1.92
C VAL A 8 -17.43 -1.97 1.86
N SER A 9 -16.36 -1.52 1.23
CA SER A 9 -15.09 -2.25 1.13
C SER A 9 -13.93 -1.28 1.37
N VAL A 10 -12.80 -1.80 1.85
CA VAL A 10 -11.55 -1.08 2.06
C VAL A 10 -10.45 -1.76 1.24
N LEU A 11 -9.91 -1.00 0.29
CA LEU A 11 -8.75 -1.39 -0.51
C LEU A 11 -7.46 -1.07 0.25
N CYS A 12 -6.65 -2.09 0.47
CA CYS A 12 -5.34 -1.99 1.13
C CYS A 12 -4.28 -2.62 0.22
N PRO A 13 -3.83 -1.92 -0.83
CA PRO A 13 -2.80 -2.43 -1.73
C PRO A 13 -1.41 -2.23 -1.11
N GLY A 14 -0.46 -3.04 -1.57
CA GLY A 14 0.96 -2.74 -1.47
C GLY A 14 1.39 -1.75 -2.55
N TRP A 15 2.50 -2.06 -3.24
CA TRP A 15 3.02 -1.21 -4.31
C TRP A 15 2.17 -1.33 -5.58
N VAL A 16 1.69 -0.19 -6.09
CA VAL A 16 0.93 -0.09 -7.34
C VAL A 16 1.63 0.90 -8.26
N ASP A 17 1.83 0.51 -9.52
CA ASP A 17 2.46 1.35 -10.55
C ASP A 17 1.60 2.58 -10.86
N THR A 18 1.85 3.64 -10.09
CA THR A 18 1.14 4.91 -10.13
C THR A 18 2.13 6.05 -9.93
N LYS A 19 1.66 7.27 -10.15
CA LYS A 19 2.45 8.49 -9.92
C LYS A 19 2.40 8.97 -8.48
N ILE A 20 2.18 8.12 -7.47
CA ILE A 20 2.04 8.60 -6.08
C ILE A 20 3.34 9.22 -5.54
N ALA A 21 4.51 8.78 -6.01
CA ALA A 21 5.78 9.41 -5.68
C ALA A 21 5.87 10.89 -6.12
N ASP A 22 5.08 11.30 -7.11
CA ASP A 22 4.99 12.68 -7.61
C ASP A 22 3.80 13.45 -7.00
N SER A 23 3.30 13.05 -5.83
CA SER A 23 2.06 13.57 -5.23
C SER A 23 2.06 15.07 -4.98
N ASP A 24 3.22 15.71 -4.84
CA ASP A 24 3.35 17.17 -4.64
C ASP A 24 2.61 17.97 -5.72
N ARG A 25 2.48 17.42 -6.94
CA ARG A 25 1.70 18.04 -8.03
C ARG A 25 0.21 18.24 -7.69
N ASN A 26 -0.31 17.50 -6.71
CA ASN A 26 -1.70 17.56 -6.25
C ASN A 26 -1.87 18.45 -5.00
N TRP A 27 -0.80 19.07 -4.50
CA TRP A 27 -0.84 19.86 -3.28
C TRP A 27 -1.73 21.11 -3.45
N PRO A 28 -2.77 21.30 -2.62
CA PRO A 28 -3.66 22.47 -2.73
C PRO A 28 -2.94 23.78 -2.42
N THR A 29 -3.00 24.74 -3.33
CA THR A 29 -2.33 26.04 -3.19
C THR A 29 -2.79 26.85 -1.98
N HIS A 30 -4.03 26.67 -1.51
CA HIS A 30 -4.54 27.35 -0.32
C HIS A 30 -3.89 26.88 0.99
N LEU A 31 -3.14 25.77 0.97
CA LEU A 31 -2.37 25.28 2.12
C LEU A 31 -0.94 25.86 2.18
N GLY A 32 -0.57 26.70 1.20
CA GLY A 32 0.77 27.26 1.08
C GLY A 32 1.75 26.35 0.34
N GLU A 33 3.04 26.64 0.46
CA GLU A 33 4.10 25.84 -0.17
C GLU A 33 4.14 24.41 0.40
N PRO A 34 4.35 23.38 -0.45
CA PRO A 34 4.58 22.02 0.02
C PRO A 34 5.75 21.95 1.00
N GLN A 35 5.66 21.09 2.00
CA GLN A 35 6.77 20.87 2.92
C GLN A 35 7.95 20.24 2.17
N THR A 36 9.15 20.80 2.36
CA THR A 36 10.37 20.18 1.85
C THR A 36 10.62 18.87 2.60
N PRO A 37 10.97 17.77 1.90
CA PRO A 37 11.37 16.54 2.56
C PRO A 37 12.53 16.79 3.53
N PRO A 38 12.61 16.04 4.65
CA PRO A 38 13.80 16.06 5.50
C PRO A 38 15.03 15.56 4.73
N GLU A 39 16.23 15.76 5.28
CA GLU A 39 17.47 15.24 4.69
C GLU A 39 17.34 13.73 4.36
N GLY A 40 17.75 13.34 3.14
CA GLY A 40 17.59 11.98 2.61
C GLY A 40 16.20 11.67 2.03
N GLY A 41 15.26 12.61 2.04
CA GLY A 41 13.92 12.42 1.49
C GLY A 41 13.89 12.16 -0.03
N ASP A 42 14.84 12.73 -0.78
CA ASP A 42 14.94 12.52 -2.23
C ASP A 42 15.39 11.08 -2.57
N ASP A 43 16.34 10.52 -1.83
CA ASP A 43 16.78 9.13 -2.00
C ASP A 43 15.63 8.16 -1.73
N MET A 44 14.87 8.40 -0.64
CA MET A 44 13.67 7.61 -0.32
C MET A 44 12.59 7.72 -1.39
N ARG A 45 12.47 8.88 -2.03
CA ARG A 45 11.56 9.09 -3.16
C ARG A 45 11.95 8.27 -4.37
N GLU A 46 13.25 8.20 -4.70
CA GLU A 46 13.76 7.39 -5.80
C GLU A 46 13.55 5.89 -5.54
N ILE A 47 13.88 5.40 -4.33
CA ILE A 47 13.62 4.02 -3.93
C ILE A 47 12.12 3.69 -4.07
N SER A 48 11.25 4.59 -3.59
CA SER A 48 9.79 4.42 -3.70
C SER A 48 9.33 4.35 -5.16
N ARG A 49 9.90 5.13 -6.07
CA ARG A 49 9.59 5.04 -7.52
C ARG A 49 9.94 3.66 -8.07
N GLY A 50 11.08 3.10 -7.68
CA GLY A 50 11.48 1.75 -8.07
C GLY A 50 10.46 0.71 -7.63
N LEU A 51 10.06 0.75 -6.36
CA LEU A 51 9.06 -0.17 -5.80
C LEU A 51 7.67 -0.01 -6.45
N LEU A 52 7.24 1.22 -6.68
CA LEU A 52 5.98 1.51 -7.39
C LEU A 52 6.00 0.97 -8.82
N THR A 53 7.09 1.19 -9.57
CA THR A 53 7.24 0.70 -10.95
C THR A 53 7.29 -0.82 -11.00
N ALA A 54 7.88 -1.46 -9.98
CA ALA A 54 7.84 -2.91 -9.84
C ALA A 54 6.42 -3.39 -9.49
N GLY A 55 5.63 -2.54 -8.79
CA GLY A 55 4.25 -2.69 -8.32
C GLY A 55 3.27 -3.42 -9.23
N ILE A 56 2.15 -3.88 -8.67
CA ILE A 56 1.04 -4.38 -9.51
C ILE A 56 0.52 -3.24 -10.40
N SER A 57 -0.05 -3.58 -11.55
CA SER A 57 -0.69 -2.56 -12.38
C SER A 57 -1.97 -2.02 -11.72
N PRO A 58 -2.37 -0.78 -12.02
CA PRO A 58 -3.67 -0.25 -11.57
C PRO A 58 -4.87 -1.11 -11.98
N SER A 59 -4.79 -1.83 -13.10
CA SER A 59 -5.87 -2.72 -13.56
C SER A 59 -6.05 -3.92 -12.63
N VAL A 60 -4.97 -4.51 -12.11
CA VAL A 60 -5.06 -5.61 -11.12
C VAL A 60 -5.75 -5.14 -9.84
N ALA A 61 -5.39 -3.94 -9.36
CA ALA A 61 -6.07 -3.35 -8.21
C ALA A 61 -7.56 -3.09 -8.49
N ALA A 62 -7.90 -2.59 -9.69
CA ALA A 62 -9.29 -2.35 -10.09
C ALA A 62 -10.11 -3.64 -10.18
N ASP A 63 -9.56 -4.72 -10.74
CA ASP A 63 -10.22 -6.02 -10.83
C ASP A 63 -10.50 -6.60 -9.44
N ALA A 64 -9.54 -6.48 -8.51
CA ALA A 64 -9.72 -6.92 -7.12
C ALA A 64 -10.83 -6.14 -6.40
N VAL A 65 -10.93 -4.82 -6.63
CA VAL A 65 -12.03 -3.99 -6.10
C VAL A 65 -13.37 -4.42 -6.70
N PHE A 66 -13.44 -4.61 -8.01
CA PHE A 66 -14.68 -4.98 -8.69
C PHE A 66 -15.21 -6.33 -8.19
N ALA A 67 -14.32 -7.32 -8.04
CA ALA A 67 -14.67 -8.61 -7.45
C ALA A 67 -15.17 -8.46 -6.00
N ALA A 68 -14.47 -7.68 -5.18
CA ALA A 68 -14.86 -7.48 -3.78
C ALA A 68 -16.23 -6.81 -3.62
N VAL A 69 -16.54 -5.80 -4.44
CA VAL A 69 -17.84 -5.14 -4.41
C VAL A 69 -18.96 -6.11 -4.80
N ASN A 70 -18.77 -6.90 -5.87
CA ASN A 70 -19.76 -7.88 -6.31
C ASN A 70 -20.00 -8.99 -5.28
N GLU A 71 -18.96 -9.39 -4.54
CA GLU A 71 -19.01 -10.43 -3.53
C GLU A 71 -19.41 -9.91 -2.13
N GLY A 72 -19.54 -8.59 -1.94
CA GLY A 72 -19.75 -8.00 -0.62
C GLY A 72 -18.56 -8.19 0.33
N ARG A 73 -17.33 -8.31 -0.19
CA ARG A 73 -16.10 -8.48 0.58
C ARG A 73 -15.61 -7.14 1.14
N PHE A 74 -15.43 -7.06 2.45
CA PHE A 74 -14.97 -5.82 3.10
C PHE A 74 -13.48 -5.55 2.87
N TRP A 75 -12.59 -6.49 3.17
CA TRP A 75 -11.14 -6.30 3.02
C TRP A 75 -10.65 -6.72 1.63
N VAL A 76 -9.93 -5.82 0.94
CA VAL A 76 -9.40 -6.05 -0.41
C VAL A 76 -7.89 -5.89 -0.43
N PHE A 77 -7.18 -6.99 -0.63
CA PHE A 77 -5.72 -7.06 -0.69
C PHE A 77 -5.28 -7.63 -2.04
N PRO A 78 -5.02 -6.78 -3.06
CA PRO A 78 -4.77 -7.24 -4.42
C PRO A 78 -3.47 -8.03 -4.60
N ASP A 79 -2.46 -7.78 -3.76
CA ASP A 79 -1.11 -8.40 -3.81
C ASP A 79 -0.77 -9.24 -2.55
N GLY A 80 -1.71 -9.31 -1.60
CA GLY A 80 -1.55 -10.06 -0.34
C GLY A 80 -0.49 -9.51 0.63
N MET A 81 0.17 -8.39 0.36
CA MET A 81 1.20 -7.81 1.23
C MET A 81 0.63 -7.38 2.59
N GLY A 82 -0.57 -6.76 2.59
CA GLY A 82 -1.22 -6.29 3.82
C GLY A 82 -1.35 -7.36 4.90
N PRO A 83 -2.00 -8.51 4.64
CA PRO A 83 -2.13 -9.59 5.61
C PRO A 83 -0.79 -10.17 6.09
N ARG A 84 0.21 -10.28 5.20
CA ARG A 84 1.56 -10.76 5.58
C ARG A 84 2.19 -9.84 6.62
N LEU A 85 2.25 -8.54 6.32
CA LEU A 85 2.82 -7.53 7.24
C LEU A 85 2.02 -7.43 8.53
N ALA A 86 0.69 -7.55 8.45
CA ALA A 86 -0.16 -7.52 9.63
C ALA A 86 0.12 -8.72 10.55
N HIS A 87 0.25 -9.93 10.01
CA HIS A 87 0.57 -11.11 10.81
C HIS A 87 1.95 -11.01 11.46
N ALA A 88 2.99 -10.63 10.72
CA ALA A 88 4.34 -10.44 11.28
C ALA A 88 4.32 -9.44 12.44
N ARG A 89 3.60 -8.32 12.27
CA ARG A 89 3.44 -7.32 13.32
C ARG A 89 2.69 -7.86 14.54
N ILE A 90 1.64 -8.66 14.34
CA ILE A 90 0.87 -9.27 15.43
C ILE A 90 1.75 -10.24 16.22
N ASP A 91 2.53 -11.08 15.54
CA ASP A 91 3.44 -12.04 16.19
C ASP A 91 4.49 -11.33 17.07
N GLU A 92 5.03 -10.19 16.62
CA GLU A 92 5.94 -9.38 17.43
C GLU A 92 5.28 -8.79 18.69
N ILE A 93 4.03 -8.32 18.56
CA ILE A 93 3.26 -7.79 19.70
C ILE A 93 3.04 -8.89 20.72
N ASP A 94 2.56 -10.04 20.28
CA ASP A 94 2.24 -11.17 21.15
C ASP A 94 3.51 -11.73 21.81
N GLY A 95 4.64 -11.70 21.10
CA GLY A 95 5.95 -12.09 21.62
C GLY A 95 6.63 -11.05 22.51
N GLY A 96 6.15 -9.81 22.54
CA GLY A 96 6.81 -8.70 23.24
C GLY A 96 8.18 -8.35 22.64
N THR A 97 8.41 -8.62 21.35
CA THR A 97 9.67 -8.33 20.66
C THR A 97 9.67 -6.94 20.04
N LEU A 98 10.86 -6.39 19.82
CA LEU A 98 10.99 -5.14 19.07
C LEU A 98 10.52 -5.34 17.63
N PRO A 99 9.92 -4.31 17.02
CA PRO A 99 9.56 -4.38 15.61
C PRO A 99 10.80 -4.53 14.73
N VAL A 100 10.74 -5.45 13.78
CA VAL A 100 11.83 -5.75 12.85
C VAL A 100 11.42 -5.24 11.46
N MET A 101 12.14 -4.24 10.94
CA MET A 101 11.86 -3.65 9.62
C MET A 101 12.23 -4.55 8.43
N THR A 102 12.81 -5.73 8.69
CA THR A 102 13.54 -6.55 7.70
C THR A 102 12.65 -7.18 6.63
N GLU A 103 11.33 -7.35 6.84
CA GLU A 103 10.44 -7.99 5.85
C GLU A 103 9.85 -7.02 4.81
N LEU A 104 10.02 -5.71 4.97
CA LEU A 104 9.48 -4.71 4.03
C LEU A 104 10.32 -4.55 2.75
N PHE A 105 11.57 -5.03 2.77
CA PHE A 105 12.56 -4.81 1.70
C PHE A 105 13.27 -6.08 1.25
N ASP A 106 12.78 -7.28 1.61
CA ASP A 106 13.35 -8.50 1.08
C ASP A 106 12.97 -8.63 -0.41
N ASP A 107 13.85 -8.16 -1.29
CA ASP A 107 13.77 -8.18 -2.76
C ASP A 107 13.44 -9.57 -3.32
N THR A 108 13.63 -10.63 -2.53
CA THR A 108 13.53 -12.03 -2.96
C THR A 108 12.11 -12.54 -3.22
N ASP A 109 11.06 -11.85 -2.75
CA ASP A 109 9.67 -12.32 -2.89
C ASP A 109 8.83 -11.51 -3.89
N TYR A 110 9.21 -10.26 -4.15
CA TYR A 110 8.50 -9.42 -5.12
C TYR A 110 8.67 -9.93 -6.57
N GLY A 111 9.79 -10.61 -6.86
CA GLY A 111 10.07 -11.19 -8.18
C GLY A 111 9.61 -12.64 -8.40
N ARG A 112 9.02 -13.32 -7.40
CA ARG A 112 8.75 -14.77 -7.46
C ARG A 112 7.38 -15.18 -8.01
N THR A 113 6.49 -14.23 -8.27
CA THR A 113 5.13 -14.51 -8.77
C THR A 113 4.89 -14.07 -10.21
N LYS A 114 5.96 -13.96 -11.03
CA LYS A 114 5.83 -13.92 -12.48
C LYS A 114 5.68 -15.31 -13.08
#